data_AF-A0A9Q9I183-F1
#
_entry.id   AF-A0A9Q9I183-F1
#
_cell.length_a   1.000
_cell.length_b   1.000
_cell.length_c   1.000
_cell.angle_alpha   90.00
_cell.angle_beta   90.00
_cell.angle_gamma   90.00
#
_symmetry.space_group_name_H-M   'P 1'
#
loop_
_entity.id
_entity.type
_entity.pdbx_description
1 polymer ?
#
loop_
_entity_poly.entity_id
_entity_poly.type
_entity_poly.pdbx_seq_one_letter_code
_entity_poly.pdbx_strand_id
1 'polypeptide(L)'
;MMKSQSSKDRAAFDIINIVAGLALFLSPWLLGFATEAYASWNAWIVGAAITVIAAAALFAFYEAEEWINLVLGVWAVVAPWVLGFSAVAAAMWAHLIAGIVVAVLAAGSIWFTHNHPLSTT
;
A
#
# COMPACT_ATOMS: atom_id res chain seq x y z
N MET A 1 -14.26 -21.11 -18.54
CA MET A 1 -13.00 -20.44 -18.93
C MET A 1 -13.05 -18.97 -18.48
N MET A 2 -13.01 -18.69 -17.17
CA MET A 2 -13.16 -17.32 -16.60
C MET A 2 -12.21 -17.03 -15.41
N LYS A 3 -11.47 -18.03 -14.89
CA LYS A 3 -10.58 -17.86 -13.73
C LYS A 3 -9.28 -17.08 -14.02
N SER A 4 -8.87 -16.93 -15.29
CA SER A 4 -7.55 -16.37 -15.63
C SER A 4 -7.46 -14.85 -15.57
N GLN A 5 -8.58 -14.12 -15.69
CA GLN A 5 -8.56 -12.65 -15.71
C GLN A 5 -8.41 -12.09 -14.28
N SER A 6 -9.28 -12.49 -13.35
CA SER A 6 -9.23 -12.05 -11.95
C SER A 6 -7.89 -12.34 -11.26
N SER A 7 -7.25 -13.49 -11.52
CA SER A 7 -5.94 -13.80 -10.93
C SER A 7 -4.83 -12.89 -11.44
N LYS A 8 -4.87 -12.47 -12.71
CA LYS A 8 -3.88 -11.55 -13.29
C LYS A 8 -4.05 -10.14 -12.76
N ASP A 9 -5.28 -9.68 -12.61
CA ASP A 9 -5.57 -8.33 -12.10
C ASP A 9 -5.08 -8.18 -10.67
N ARG A 10 -5.29 -9.20 -9.82
CA ARG A 10 -4.78 -9.21 -8.44
C ARG A 10 -3.25 -9.23 -8.39
N ALA A 11 -2.61 -10.11 -9.16
CA ALA A 11 -1.16 -10.12 -9.24
C ALA A 11 -0.59 -8.76 -9.73
N ALA A 12 -1.29 -8.07 -10.63
CA ALA A 12 -0.91 -6.72 -11.04
C ALA A 12 -1.03 -5.72 -9.88
N PHE A 13 -2.09 -5.77 -9.09
CA PHE A 13 -2.25 -4.93 -7.89
C PHE A 13 -1.16 -5.22 -6.85
N ASP A 14 -0.85 -6.48 -6.60
CA ASP A 14 0.21 -6.90 -5.67
C ASP A 14 1.57 -6.36 -6.12
N ILE A 15 1.88 -6.45 -7.42
CA ILE A 15 3.11 -5.89 -7.99
C ILE A 15 3.17 -4.38 -7.80
N ILE A 16 2.06 -3.66 -8.03
CA ILE A 16 2.02 -2.21 -7.83
C ILE A 16 2.23 -1.88 -6.34
N ASN A 17 1.62 -2.62 -5.41
CA ASN A 17 1.81 -2.44 -3.97
C ASN A 17 3.26 -2.71 -3.55
N ILE A 18 3.92 -3.75 -4.09
CA ILE A 18 5.34 -4.03 -3.87
C ILE A 18 6.18 -2.82 -4.29
N VAL A 19 5.94 -2.30 -5.49
CA VAL A 19 6.67 -1.14 -6.03
C VAL A 19 6.41 0.12 -5.20
N ALA A 20 5.16 0.37 -4.81
CA ALA A 20 4.80 1.52 -3.98
C ALA A 20 5.45 1.44 -2.58
N GLY A 21 5.42 0.26 -1.95
CA GLY A 21 6.07 0.00 -0.66
C GLY A 21 7.59 0.18 -0.74
N LEU A 22 8.23 -0.36 -1.78
CA LEU A 22 9.68 -0.20 -1.99
C LEU A 22 10.05 1.26 -2.29
N ALA A 23 9.25 1.95 -3.09
CA ALA A 23 9.45 3.36 -3.39
C ALA A 23 9.35 4.20 -2.10
N LEU A 24 8.36 3.93 -1.25
CA LEU A 24 8.23 4.59 0.05
C LEU A 24 9.41 4.25 0.97
N PHE A 25 9.79 2.97 1.06
CA PHE A 25 10.93 2.52 1.86
C PHE A 25 12.23 3.23 1.47
N LEU A 26 12.50 3.35 0.17
CA LEU A 26 13.72 3.97 -0.35
C LEU A 26 13.66 5.51 -0.38
N SER A 27 12.47 6.08 -0.29
CA SER A 27 12.25 7.53 -0.43
C SER A 27 13.05 8.42 0.53
N PRO A 28 13.36 8.05 1.80
CA PRO A 28 14.15 8.93 2.67
C PRO A 28 15.54 9.24 2.10
N TRP A 29 16.18 8.25 1.48
CA TRP A 29 17.50 8.43 0.85
C TRP A 29 17.38 9.11 -0.51
N LEU A 30 16.39 8.72 -1.32
CA LEU A 30 16.22 9.24 -2.68
C LEU A 30 15.76 10.70 -2.70
N LEU A 31 14.94 11.10 -1.73
CA LEU A 31 14.32 12.43 -1.65
C LEU A 31 14.93 13.32 -0.55
N GLY A 32 15.96 12.84 0.15
CA GLY A 32 16.78 13.66 1.04
C GLY A 32 16.15 13.98 2.40
N PHE A 33 15.22 13.17 2.90
CA PHE A 33 14.62 13.34 4.24
C PHE A 33 15.06 12.25 5.23
N ALA A 34 16.13 11.52 4.95
CA ALA A 34 16.65 10.46 5.84
C ALA A 34 16.99 10.94 7.27
N THR A 35 17.33 12.22 7.44
CA THR A 35 17.61 12.83 8.75
C THR A 35 16.36 13.22 9.54
N GLU A 36 15.19 13.22 8.90
CA GLU A 36 13.91 13.54 9.55
C GLU A 36 13.38 12.31 10.29
N ALA A 37 13.70 12.20 11.58
CA ALA A 37 13.50 10.98 12.36
C ALA A 37 12.10 10.36 12.21
N TYR A 38 11.03 11.13 12.40
CA TYR A 38 9.67 10.59 12.29
C TYR A 38 9.29 10.19 10.86
N ALA A 39 9.71 10.98 9.87
CA ALA A 39 9.40 10.70 8.46
C ALA A 39 10.15 9.48 7.94
N SER A 40 11.45 9.35 8.26
CA SER A 40 12.29 8.24 7.79
C SER A 40 11.89 6.92 8.43
N TRP A 41 11.69 6.89 9.75
CA TRP A 41 11.21 5.68 10.44
C TRP A 41 9.83 5.24 9.96
N ASN A 42 8.90 6.18 9.76
CA ASN A 42 7.58 5.85 9.24
C ASN A 42 7.68 5.29 7.81
N ALA A 43 8.47 5.90 6.94
CA ALA A 43 8.68 5.42 5.57
C ALA A 43 9.28 4.01 5.53
N TRP A 44 10.28 3.73 6.36
CA TRP A 44 10.92 2.41 6.43
C TRP A 44 9.97 1.33 6.94
N ILE A 45 9.26 1.60 8.04
CA ILE A 45 8.37 0.60 8.65
C ILE A 45 7.17 0.34 7.74
N VAL A 46 6.49 1.39 7.30
CA VAL A 46 5.27 1.27 6.48
C VAL A 46 5.60 0.74 5.09
N GLY A 47 6.66 1.25 4.46
CA GLY A 47 7.12 0.77 3.16
C GLY A 47 7.51 -0.71 3.18
N ALA A 48 8.29 -1.14 4.19
CA ALA A 48 8.66 -2.55 4.34
C ALA A 48 7.44 -3.43 4.61
N ALA A 49 6.50 -2.99 5.45
CA ALA A 49 5.28 -3.75 5.75
C ALA A 49 4.47 -3.98 4.47
N ILE A 50 4.18 -2.91 3.71
CA ILE A 50 3.43 -3.00 2.44
C ILE A 50 4.13 -3.96 1.47
N THR A 51 5.46 -3.81 1.29
CA THR A 51 6.23 -4.67 0.40
C THR A 51 6.17 -6.15 0.80
N VAL A 52 6.37 -6.46 2.09
CA VAL A 52 6.36 -7.84 2.57
C VAL A 52 4.98 -8.47 2.46
N ILE A 53 3.93 -7.71 2.80
CA ILE A 53 2.55 -8.17 2.74
C ILE A 53 2.14 -8.45 1.28
N ALA A 54 2.39 -7.51 0.37
CA ALA A 54 2.09 -7.69 -1.05
C ALA A 54 2.93 -8.81 -1.70
N ALA A 55 4.20 -8.98 -1.28
CA ALA A 55 5.00 -10.11 -1.73
C ALA A 55 4.46 -11.47 -1.23
N ALA A 56 3.95 -11.52 0.01
CA ALA A 56 3.33 -12.73 0.56
C ALA A 56 2.01 -13.09 -0.16
N ALA A 57 1.28 -12.10 -0.67
CA ALA A 57 0.04 -12.30 -1.42
C ALA A 57 0.24 -13.07 -2.73
N LEU A 58 1.40 -12.92 -3.37
CA LEU A 58 1.78 -13.69 -4.56
C LEU A 58 1.80 -15.20 -4.31
N PHE A 59 1.90 -15.64 -3.04
CA PHE A 59 2.02 -17.05 -2.69
C PHE A 59 0.75 -17.66 -2.07
N ALA A 60 0.00 -16.94 -1.22
CA ALA A 60 -1.18 -17.55 -0.56
C ALA A 60 -2.17 -16.61 0.18
N PHE A 61 -1.81 -15.36 0.49
CA PHE A 61 -2.60 -14.50 1.40
C PHE A 61 -3.39 -13.45 0.63
N TYR A 62 -4.71 -13.60 0.54
CA TYR A 62 -5.51 -12.75 -0.34
C TYR A 62 -6.43 -11.76 0.39
N GLU A 63 -7.23 -12.21 1.35
CA GLU A 63 -8.23 -11.33 1.97
C GLU A 63 -7.63 -10.48 3.10
N ALA A 64 -6.84 -11.09 3.98
CA ALA A 64 -6.17 -10.37 5.07
C ALA A 64 -5.19 -9.31 4.54
N GLU A 65 -4.52 -9.62 3.42
CA GLU A 65 -3.57 -8.72 2.77
C GLU A 65 -4.25 -7.42 2.32
N GLU A 66 -5.37 -7.51 1.60
CA GLU A 66 -6.11 -6.34 1.13
C GLU A 66 -6.52 -5.40 2.28
N TRP A 67 -7.04 -5.96 3.38
CA TRP A 67 -7.42 -5.17 4.55
C TRP A 67 -6.21 -4.51 5.23
N ILE A 68 -5.08 -5.23 5.37
CA ILE A 68 -3.89 -4.67 5.99
C ILE A 68 -3.29 -3.57 5.10
N ASN A 69 -3.21 -3.78 3.79
CA ASN A 69 -2.74 -2.78 2.83
C ASN A 69 -3.64 -1.54 2.83
N LEU A 70 -4.97 -1.70 2.95
CA LEU A 70 -5.88 -0.57 3.10
C LEU A 70 -5.56 0.25 4.35
N VAL A 71 -5.39 -0.40 5.50
CA VAL A 71 -5.04 0.27 6.76
C VAL A 71 -3.69 0.96 6.67
N LEU A 72 -2.67 0.30 6.11
CA LEU A 72 -1.34 0.87 5.92
C LEU A 72 -1.34 2.05 4.95
N GLY A 73 -2.10 1.97 3.86
CA GLY A 73 -2.26 3.05 2.89
C GLY A 73 -2.93 4.27 3.51
N VAL A 74 -4.03 4.07 4.24
CA VAL A 74 -4.72 5.16 4.98
C VAL A 74 -3.80 5.76 6.04
N TRP A 75 -3.08 4.92 6.79
CA TRP A 75 -2.08 5.40 7.75
C TRP A 75 -1.01 6.23 7.07
N ALA A 76 -0.42 5.77 5.96
CA ALA A 76 0.58 6.53 5.23
C ALA A 76 0.07 7.91 4.79
N VAL A 77 -1.19 8.01 4.37
CA VAL A 77 -1.81 9.30 4.06
C VAL A 77 -1.88 10.19 5.29
N VAL A 78 -2.34 9.68 6.43
CA VAL A 78 -2.61 10.49 7.64
C VAL A 78 -1.34 10.78 8.47
N ALA A 79 -0.31 9.96 8.34
CA ALA A 79 0.94 10.01 9.11
C ALA A 79 1.67 11.37 9.11
N PRO A 80 1.77 12.14 8.00
CA PRO A 80 2.45 13.43 8.01
C PRO A 80 1.88 14.41 9.04
N TRP A 81 0.57 14.38 9.26
CA TRP A 81 -0.09 15.26 10.22
C TRP A 81 -0.03 14.70 11.64
N VAL A 82 -0.21 13.40 11.82
CA VAL A 82 -0.18 12.74 13.13
C VAL A 82 1.22 12.75 13.74
N LEU A 83 2.24 12.50 12.92
CA LEU A 83 3.64 12.45 13.34
C LEU A 83 4.38 13.78 13.17
N GLY A 84 3.71 14.82 12.65
CA GLY A 84 4.24 16.18 12.63
C GLY A 84 5.32 16.47 11.58
N PHE A 85 5.42 15.67 10.51
CA PHE A 85 6.38 15.89 9.42
C PHE A 85 5.75 16.51 8.16
N SER A 86 4.50 16.99 8.23
CA SER A 86 3.80 17.60 7.09
C SER A 86 4.49 18.85 6.51
N ALA A 87 5.36 19.52 7.27
CA ALA A 87 6.16 20.64 6.77
C ALA A 87 7.30 20.20 5.83
N VAL A 88 7.70 18.93 5.88
CA VAL A 88 8.74 18.36 5.00
C VAL A 88 8.07 17.91 3.70
N ALA A 89 8.00 18.81 2.72
CA ALA A 89 7.24 18.59 1.48
C ALA A 89 7.58 17.27 0.78
N ALA A 90 8.87 16.93 0.68
CA ALA A 90 9.32 15.68 0.04
C ALA A 90 8.77 14.43 0.77
N ALA A 91 8.87 14.40 2.10
CA ALA A 91 8.34 13.30 2.91
C ALA A 91 6.82 13.22 2.84
N MET A 92 6.13 14.36 2.95
CA MET A 92 4.67 14.44 2.89
C MET A 92 4.16 13.87 1.57
N TRP A 93 4.69 14.31 0.43
CA TRP A 93 4.25 13.84 -0.88
C TRP A 93 4.59 12.38 -1.14
N ALA A 94 5.76 11.89 -0.70
CA ALA A 94 6.11 10.48 -0.82
C ALA A 94 5.08 9.58 -0.11
N HIS A 95 4.70 9.95 1.12
CA HIS A 95 3.72 9.21 1.91
C HIS A 95 2.30 9.30 1.35
N LEU A 96 1.87 10.49 0.91
CA LEU A 96 0.55 10.69 0.29
C LEU A 96 0.40 9.87 -0.98
N ILE A 97 1.37 9.95 -1.90
CA ILE A 97 1.29 9.27 -3.19
C ILE A 97 1.28 7.75 -2.98
N ALA A 98 2.23 7.23 -2.19
CA ALA A 98 2.29 5.79 -1.90
C ALA A 98 1.02 5.31 -1.16
N GLY A 99 0.60 6.06 -0.14
CA GLY A 99 -0.58 5.73 0.66
C GLY A 99 -1.87 5.72 -0.15
N ILE A 100 -2.08 6.71 -1.03
CA ILE A 100 -3.26 6.78 -1.91
C ILE A 100 -3.24 5.60 -2.90
N VAL A 101 -2.10 5.33 -3.55
CA VAL A 101 -1.99 4.19 -4.48
C VAL A 101 -2.38 2.89 -3.80
N VAL A 102 -1.80 2.61 -2.63
CA VAL A 102 -2.03 1.36 -1.90
C VAL A 102 -3.47 1.30 -1.39
N ALA A 103 -4.01 2.38 -0.81
CA ALA A 103 -5.38 2.41 -0.30
C ALA A 103 -6.42 2.24 -1.41
N VAL A 104 -6.24 2.88 -2.57
CA VAL A 104 -7.18 2.78 -3.70
C VAL A 104 -7.17 1.37 -4.30
N LEU A 105 -5.99 0.76 -4.47
CA LEU A 105 -5.90 -0.61 -4.98
C LEU A 105 -6.53 -1.61 -4.01
N ALA A 106 -6.24 -1.48 -2.72
CA ALA A 106 -6.82 -2.32 -1.69
C ALA A 106 -8.34 -2.18 -1.61
N ALA A 107 -8.86 -0.94 -1.59
CA ALA A 107 -10.30 -0.68 -1.57
C ALA A 107 -11.01 -1.20 -2.84
N GLY A 108 -10.39 -1.03 -4.00
CA GLY A 108 -10.87 -1.58 -5.27
C GLY A 108 -10.96 -3.10 -5.22
N SER A 109 -9.90 -3.76 -4.76
CA SER A 109 -9.87 -5.22 -4.63
C SER A 109 -10.99 -5.71 -3.71
N ILE A 110 -11.08 -5.15 -2.49
CA ILE A 110 -12.12 -5.50 -1.50
C ILE A 110 -13.51 -5.36 -2.11
N TRP A 111 -13.80 -4.23 -2.77
CA TRP A 111 -15.09 -3.96 -3.40
C TRP A 111 -15.45 -5.00 -4.46
N PHE A 112 -14.51 -5.39 -5.32
CA PHE A 112 -14.76 -6.40 -6.35
C PHE A 112 -14.94 -7.81 -5.75
N THR A 113 -14.20 -8.17 -4.69
CA THR A 113 -14.42 -9.45 -4.00
C THR A 113 -15.77 -9.52 -3.29
N HIS A 114 -16.23 -8.44 -2.68
CA HIS A 114 -17.49 -8.42 -1.91
C HIS A 114 -18.76 -8.28 -2.78
N ASN A 115 -18.65 -7.67 -3.96
CA ASN A 115 -19.80 -7.43 -4.86
C ASN A 115 -20.08 -8.55 -5.86
N HIS A 116 -19.72 -9.79 -5.53
CA HIS A 116 -20.34 -10.96 -6.14
C HIS A 116 -21.60 -11.32 -5.34
N PRO A 117 -22.81 -10.84 -5.71
CA PRO A 117 -24.02 -11.40 -5.15
C PRO A 117 -24.00 -12.89 -5.46
N LEU A 118 -24.11 -13.72 -4.42
CA LEU A 118 -24.37 -15.14 -4.56
C LEU A 118 -25.56 -15.26 -5.51
N SER A 119 -25.32 -15.77 -6.72
CA SER A 119 -26.40 -16.28 -7.56
C SER A 119 -26.91 -17.54 -6.86
N THR A 120 -27.67 -17.34 -5.78
CA THR A 120 -28.43 -18.39 -5.12
C THR A 120 -29.46 -18.84 -6.14
N THR A 121 -29.22 -20.05 -6.63
CA THR A 121 -30.14 -20.88 -7.37
C THR A 121 -31.33 -21.27 -6.51
#